data_AF-A0A7J0CPZ6-F1
#
_entry.id   AF-A0A7J0CPZ6-F1
#
_cell.length_a   1.000
_cell.length_b   1.000
_cell.length_c   1.000
_cell.angle_alpha   90.00
_cell.angle_beta   90.00
_cell.angle_gamma   90.00
#
_symmetry.space_group_name_H-M   'P 1'
#
loop_
_entity.id
_entity.type
_entity.pdbx_description
1 polymer ?
#
loop_
_entity_poly.entity_id
_entity_poly.type
_entity_poly.pdbx_seq_one_letter_code
_entity_poly.pdbx_strand_id
1 'polypeptide(L)' 'MAVWQAEARRGRENCAARGLDDTSPFMGGEVTLRWIYLHMIGEYARHCGHADLIRERIDGRTGV' A
#
# COMPACT_ATOMS: atom_id res chain seq x y z
N MET A 1 -15.89 -1.12 3.96
CA MET A 1 -14.83 -0.29 4.61
C MET A 1 -14.22 -0.93 5.87
N ALA A 2 -14.99 -1.63 6.72
CA ALA A 2 -14.47 -2.19 7.98
C ALA A 2 -13.30 -3.19 7.82
N VAL A 3 -13.34 -4.07 6.80
CA VAL A 3 -12.27 -5.04 6.52
C VAL A 3 -10.95 -4.34 6.17
N TRP A 4 -10.98 -3.39 5.24
CA TRP A 4 -9.79 -2.60 4.87
C TRP A 4 -9.18 -1.87 6.07
N GLN A 5 -10.01 -1.27 6.93
CA GLN A 5 -9.53 -0.60 8.15
C GLN A 5 -8.87 -1.58 9.12
N ALA A 6 -9.41 -2.80 9.25
CA ALA A 6 -8.84 -3.85 10.08
C ALA A 6 -7.46 -4.29 9.58
N GLU A 7 -7.30 -4.50 8.27
CA GLU A 7 -6.02 -4.84 7.65
C GLU A 7 -5.00 -3.70 7.79
N ALA A 8 -5.41 -2.45 7.54
CA ALA A 8 -4.55 -1.29 7.72
C ALA A 8 -4.09 -1.14 9.18
N ARG A 9 -4.97 -1.43 10.14
CA ARG A 9 -4.62 -1.46 11.56
C ARG A 9 -3.65 -2.60 11.88
N ARG A 10 -3.87 -3.80 11.36
CA ARG A 10 -2.94 -4.94 11.54
C ARG A 10 -1.54 -4.61 11.02
N GLY A 11 -1.44 -3.99 9.84
CA GLY A 11 -0.16 -3.54 9.30
C GLY A 11 0.56 -2.54 10.21
N ARG A 12 -0.18 -1.59 10.79
CA ARG A 12 0.38 -0.66 11.79
C ARG A 12 0.82 -1.37 13.07
N GLU A 13 0.01 -2.27 13.62
CA GLU A 13 0.35 -3.07 14.80
C GLU A 13 1.65 -3.85 14.59
N ASN A 14 1.82 -4.50 13.43
CA ASN A 14 3.02 -5.28 13.10
C ASN A 14 4.29 -4.42 13.02
N CYS A 15 4.16 -3.15 12.62
CA CYS A 15 5.29 -2.24 12.43
C CYS A 15 5.54 -1.35 13.64
N ALA A 16 4.65 -1.34 14.65
CA ALA A 16 4.64 -0.35 15.71
C ALA A 16 5.93 -0.31 16.56
N ALA A 17 6.61 -1.45 16.68
CA ALA A 17 7.85 -1.58 17.44
C ALA A 17 9.13 -1.47 16.58
N ARG A 18 9.02 -1.15 15.29
CA ARG A 18 10.15 -1.14 14.34
C ARG A 18 10.57 0.28 13.97
N GLY A 19 11.88 0.48 13.87
CA GLY A 19 12.47 1.68 13.28
C GLY A 19 12.30 1.68 11.76
N LEU A 20 12.25 2.88 11.15
CA LEU A 20 12.15 3.00 9.69
C LEU A 20 13.36 2.42 8.95
N ASP A 21 14.52 2.38 9.59
CA ASP A 21 15.74 1.86 9.00
C ASP A 21 16.00 0.38 9.39
N ASP A 22 15.10 -0.24 10.16
CA ASP A 22 15.13 -1.69 10.41
C ASP A 22 14.94 -2.44 9.09
N THR A 23 15.72 -3.49 8.88
CA THR A 23 15.66 -4.28 7.64
C THR A 23 14.84 -5.56 7.79
N SER A 24 14.41 -6.08 6.64
CA SER A 24 13.81 -7.40 6.49
C SER A 24 14.25 -8.01 5.15
N PRO A 25 14.40 -9.34 5.06
CA PRO A 25 14.64 -10.03 3.80
C PRO A 25 13.49 -9.83 2.81
N PHE A 26 13.82 -9.54 1.56
CA PHE A 26 12.88 -9.45 0.45
C PHE A 26 13.59 -9.75 -0.88
N MET A 27 13.05 -10.69 -1.66
CA MET A 27 13.56 -11.05 -3.00
C MET A 27 15.08 -11.28 -3.09
N GLY A 28 15.66 -11.93 -2.07
CA GLY A 28 17.10 -12.23 -2.02
C GLY A 28 17.99 -11.06 -1.59
N GLY A 29 17.42 -9.93 -1.16
CA GLY A 29 18.13 -8.82 -0.54
C GLY A 29 17.49 -8.36 0.77
N GLU A 30 18.00 -7.27 1.32
CA GLU A 30 17.45 -6.60 2.52
C GLU A 30 16.79 -5.28 2.11
N VAL A 31 15.60 -5.03 2.65
CA VAL A 31 14.89 -3.76 2.46
C VAL A 31 14.56 -3.16 3.82
N THR A 32 14.60 -1.82 3.92
CA THR A 32 14.20 -1.11 5.15
C THR A 32 12.69 -1.02 5.26
N LEU A 33 12.17 -0.88 6.48
CA LEU A 33 10.74 -0.59 6.69
C LEU A 33 10.31 0.70 5.96
N ARG A 34 11.18 1.70 5.87
CA ARG A 34 10.99 2.91 5.04
C ARG A 34 10.73 2.56 3.58
N TRP A 35 11.56 1.69 3.01
CA TRP A 35 11.38 1.22 1.63
C TRP A 35 10.04 0.50 1.48
N ILE A 36 9.68 -0.38 2.42
CA ILE A 36 8.41 -1.13 2.41
C ILE A 36 7.21 -0.18 2.42
N TYR A 37 7.22 0.86 3.26
CA TYR A 37 6.14 1.86 3.29
C TYR A 37 6.02 2.65 2.01
N LEU A 38 7.14 3.13 1.45
CA LEU A 38 7.12 3.82 0.16
C LEU A 38 6.62 2.90 -0.96
N HIS A 39 7.03 1.65 -0.95
CA HIS A 39 6.54 0.64 -1.89
C HIS A 39 5.03 0.43 -1.75
N MET A 40 4.51 0.23 -0.54
CA MET A 40 3.08 0.04 -0.30
C MET A 40 2.24 1.26 -0.69
N ILE A 41 2.74 2.48 -0.48
CA ILE A 41 2.05 3.71 -0.90
C ILE A 41 1.98 3.75 -2.44
N GLY A 42 3.10 3.51 -3.12
CA GLY A 42 3.14 3.50 -4.59
C GLY A 42 2.25 2.42 -5.19
N GLU A 43 2.27 1.22 -4.61
CA GLU A 43 1.45 0.09 -5.04
C GLU A 43 -0.05 0.37 -4.84
N TYR A 44 -0.42 0.96 -3.71
CA TYR A 44 -1.80 1.36 -3.45
C TYR A 44 -2.27 2.42 -4.45
N ALA A 45 -1.45 3.44 -4.73
CA ALA A 45 -1.76 4.46 -5.73
C ALA A 45 -1.93 3.86 -7.14
N ARG A 46 -1.07 2.91 -7.54
CA ARG A 46 -1.19 2.19 -8.81
C ARG A 46 -2.52 1.45 -8.92
N HIS A 47 -2.92 0.76 -7.85
CA HIS A 47 -4.21 0.06 -7.81
C HIS A 47 -5.41 1.02 -7.83
N CYS A 48 -5.34 2.14 -7.11
CA CYS A 48 -6.36 3.18 -7.20
C CYS A 48 -6.50 3.72 -8.62
N GLY A 49 -5.39 3.99 -9.32
CA GLY A 49 -5.43 4.40 -10.73
C GLY A 49 -6.07 3.36 -11.65
N HIS A 50 -5.78 2.07 -11.45
CA HIS A 50 -6.43 1.00 -12.21
C HIS A 50 -7.93 0.91 -11.93
N ALA A 51 -8.35 1.03 -10.66
CA ALA A 51 -9.75 1.03 -10.28
C ALA A 51 -10.48 2.26 -10.85
N ASP A 52 -9.80 3.40 -10.92
CA ASP A 52 -10.34 4.61 -11.52
C ASP A 52 -10.61 4.40 -13.01
N LEU A 53 -9.65 3.90 -13.78
CA LEU A 53 -9.86 3.57 -15.20
C LEU A 53 -11.06 2.64 -15.44
N ILE A 54 -11.27 1.65 -14.55
CA ILE A 54 -12.44 0.76 -14.63
C ILE A 54 -13.73 1.55 -14.35
N ARG A 55 -13.73 2.40 -13.32
CA ARG A 55 -14.87 3.27 -12.98
C ARG A 55 -15.22 4.20 -14.14
N GLU A 56 -14.23 4.89 -14.72
CA GLU A 56 -14.42 5.80 -15.87
C GLU A 56 -15.09 5.11 -17.06
N ARG A 57 -14.75 3.83 -17.29
CA ARG A 57 -15.36 3.02 -18.35
C ARG A 57 -16.81 2.64 -18.07
N ILE A 58 -17.19 2.56 -16.80
CA ILE A 58 -18.56 2.21 -16.39
C ILE A 58 -19.46 3.46 -16.40
N ASP A 59 -18.96 4.60 -15.91
CA ASP A 59 -19.79 5.80 -15.70
C ASP A 59 -19.60 6.89 -16.77
N GLY A 60 -18.60 6.76 -17.64
CA GLY A 60 -18.30 7.71 -18.72
C GLY A 60 -17.69 9.03 -18.25
N ARG A 61 -17.30 9.15 -16.97
CA ARG A 61 -16.67 10.35 -16.40
C ARG A 61 -15.19 10.09 -16.18
N THR A 62 -14.34 10.98 -16.67
CA THR A 62 -12.88 10.91 -16.50
C THR A 62 -12.42 11.61 -15.23
N GLY A 63 -11.41 11.05 -14.57
CA GLY A 63 -10.76 11.60 -13.38
C GLY A 63 -11.53 11.37 -12.10
N VAL A 64 -10.83 11.53 -10.97
CA VAL A 64 -11.36 11.51 -9.60
C VAL A 64 -11.99 12.85 -9.24
#